data_AF-A0A8S9W267-F1
#
_entry.id   AF-A0A8S9W267-F1
#
_cell.length_a   1.000
_cell.length_b   1.000
_cell.length_c   1.000
_cell.angle_alpha   90.00
_cell.angle_beta   90.00
_cell.angle_gamma   90.00
#
_symmetry.space_group_name_H-M   'P 1'
#
loop_
_entity.id
_entity.type
_entity.pdbx_description
1 polymer ?
#
loop_
_entity_poly.entity_id
_entity_poly.type
_entity_poly.pdbx_seq_one_letter_code
_entity_poly.pdbx_strand_id
1 'polypeptide(L)'
;MSVSSLLKKVKVSDVRPVPCKIKGTIIGRGILGLIWSEDFVMQDETGIIFLDYRQPILLWDFFSGLLRRARYDNQEAEVIGLYRRAPVPYTELRSIKVGGDAERKCYAYIIKYVVAEILIIAGLHLMSGKSDTLYQFIRNAI
;
A
#
# COMPACT_ATOMS: atom_id res chain seq x y z
N MET A 1 -16.96 -7.09 -9.41
CA MET A 1 -16.96 -8.48 -8.89
C MET A 1 -17.52 -8.43 -7.48
N SER A 2 -18.22 -9.48 -7.01
CA SER A 2 -18.67 -9.55 -5.61
C SER A 2 -17.62 -10.21 -4.72
N VAL A 3 -17.66 -9.91 -3.42
CA VAL A 3 -16.79 -10.51 -2.39
C VAL A 3 -16.95 -12.03 -2.39
N SER A 4 -18.18 -12.55 -2.41
CA SER A 4 -18.42 -14.00 -2.46
C SER A 4 -17.76 -14.67 -3.68
N SER A 5 -17.78 -14.00 -4.85
CA SER A 5 -17.13 -14.54 -6.05
C SER A 5 -15.60 -14.64 -5.91
N LEU A 6 -14.98 -13.75 -5.13
CA LEU A 6 -13.55 -13.80 -4.84
C LEU A 6 -13.24 -14.87 -3.79
N LEU A 7 -14.03 -14.96 -2.73
CA LEU A 7 -13.86 -15.97 -1.68
C LEU A 7 -14.00 -17.41 -2.21
N LYS A 8 -14.79 -17.62 -3.27
CA LYS A 8 -14.91 -18.91 -3.97
C LYS A 8 -13.67 -19.28 -4.79
N LYS A 9 -12.74 -18.36 -5.06
CA LYS A 9 -11.51 -18.67 -5.81
C LYS A 9 -10.51 -19.39 -4.92
N VAL A 10 -10.44 -20.72 -5.09
CA VAL A 10 -9.53 -21.58 -4.30
C VAL A 10 -8.09 -21.53 -4.82
N LYS A 11 -7.90 -21.43 -6.15
CA LYS A 11 -6.58 -21.40 -6.80
C LYS A 11 -5.94 -20.01 -6.75
N VAL A 12 -5.76 -19.47 -5.56
CA VAL A 12 -5.13 -18.17 -5.30
C VAL A 12 -4.03 -18.38 -4.26
N SER A 13 -2.91 -17.68 -4.44
CA SER A 13 -1.74 -17.76 -3.55
C SER A 13 -1.00 -16.43 -3.57
N ASP A 14 -0.03 -16.25 -2.67
CA ASP A 14 0.78 -15.03 -2.66
C ASP A 14 1.56 -14.79 -3.95
N VAL A 15 1.90 -15.85 -4.67
CA VAL A 15 2.59 -15.74 -5.97
C VAL A 15 1.59 -15.55 -7.12
N ARG A 16 0.35 -16.04 -6.96
CA ARG A 16 -0.71 -15.98 -7.97
C ARG A 16 -1.95 -15.25 -7.43
N PRO A 17 -1.88 -13.93 -7.26
CA PRO A 17 -3.05 -13.13 -6.88
C PRO A 17 -4.02 -13.00 -8.05
N VAL A 18 -5.27 -12.64 -7.74
CA VAL A 18 -6.31 -12.42 -8.76
C VAL A 18 -6.63 -10.94 -8.85
N PRO A 19 -6.49 -10.30 -10.03
CA PRO A 19 -6.91 -8.91 -10.19
C PRO A 19 -8.42 -8.81 -10.01
N CYS A 20 -8.85 -7.84 -9.21
CA CYS A 20 -10.25 -7.66 -8.90
C CYS A 20 -10.61 -6.18 -8.81
N LYS A 21 -11.86 -5.89 -9.19
CA LYS A 21 -12.55 -4.62 -8.96
C LYS A 21 -13.80 -4.92 -8.13
N ILE A 22 -13.89 -4.32 -6.95
CA ILE A 22 -14.97 -4.57 -6.00
C ILE A 22 -15.59 -3.22 -5.63
N LYS A 23 -16.91 -3.18 -5.53
CA LYS A 23 -17.66 -2.01 -5.09
C LYS A 23 -18.42 -2.38 -3.82
N GLY A 24 -18.40 -1.51 -2.83
CA GLY A 24 -19.07 -1.74 -1.55
C GLY A 24 -18.91 -0.56 -0.62
N THR A 25 -19.40 -0.69 0.60
CA THR A 25 -19.31 0.34 1.63
C THR A 25 -18.14 0.05 2.57
N ILE A 26 -17.35 1.06 2.87
CA ILE A 26 -16.28 0.94 3.89
C ILE A 26 -16.94 1.02 5.26
N ILE A 27 -16.92 -0.08 6.01
CA ILE A 27 -17.63 -0.21 7.29
C ILE A 27 -16.73 0.00 8.51
N GLY A 28 -15.41 0.08 8.32
CA GLY A 28 -14.48 0.33 9.41
C GLY A 28 -13.06 -0.11 9.09
N ARG A 29 -12.30 -0.44 10.14
CA ARG A 29 -10.87 -0.78 10.06
C ARG A 29 -10.59 -2.26 10.28
N GLY A 30 -9.52 -2.73 9.64
CA GLY A 30 -9.05 -4.11 9.75
C GLY A 30 -8.63 -4.50 11.16
N ILE A 31 -8.11 -3.55 11.95
CA ILE A 31 -7.72 -3.75 13.35
C ILE A 31 -8.52 -2.80 14.24
N LEU A 32 -9.35 -3.37 15.11
CA LEU A 32 -10.13 -2.63 16.10
C LEU A 32 -9.21 -1.95 17.12
N GLY A 33 -9.43 -0.65 17.38
CA GLY A 33 -8.67 0.13 18.36
C GLY A 33 -7.34 0.73 17.89
N LEU A 34 -6.80 0.31 16.73
CA LEU A 34 -5.57 0.89 16.20
C LEU A 34 -5.88 2.12 15.34
N ILE A 35 -5.65 3.32 15.90
CA ILE A 35 -5.96 4.61 15.24
C ILE A 35 -5.14 4.85 13.95
N TRP A 36 -4.11 4.04 13.72
CA TRP A 36 -3.04 4.21 12.75
C TRP A 36 -3.09 3.11 11.68
N SER A 37 -3.97 2.11 11.85
CA SER A 37 -4.12 1.02 10.89
C SER A 37 -4.64 1.59 9.58
N GLU A 38 -3.90 1.38 8.49
CA GLU A 38 -4.32 1.78 7.16
C GLU A 38 -5.34 0.81 6.56
N ASP A 39 -5.42 -0.41 7.11
CA ASP A 39 -6.33 -1.44 6.64
C ASP A 39 -7.80 -1.08 6.87
N PHE A 40 -8.60 -1.24 5.81
CA PHE A 40 -10.05 -1.02 5.83
C PHE A 40 -10.80 -2.34 5.75
N VAL A 41 -12.05 -2.33 6.22
CA VAL A 41 -13.01 -3.41 5.96
C VAL A 41 -14.06 -2.86 5.03
N MET A 42 -14.28 -3.56 3.92
CA MET A 42 -15.34 -3.24 2.97
C MET A 42 -16.41 -4.32 3.00
N GLN A 43 -17.66 -3.88 2.97
CA GLN A 43 -18.83 -4.74 2.88
C GLN A 43 -19.53 -4.54 1.55
N ASP A 44 -19.81 -5.62 0.85
CA ASP A 44 -20.77 -5.64 -0.25
C ASP A 44 -22.03 -6.42 0.17
N GLU A 45 -22.97 -6.59 -0.76
CA GLU A 45 -24.21 -7.34 -0.53
C GLU A 45 -23.98 -8.83 -0.17
N THR A 46 -22.81 -9.37 -0.49
CA THR A 46 -22.49 -10.80 -0.36
C THR A 46 -21.58 -11.13 0.82
N GLY A 47 -20.93 -10.14 1.42
CA GLY A 47 -20.07 -10.33 2.58
C GLY A 47 -19.08 -9.20 2.81
N ILE A 48 -18.08 -9.48 3.64
CA ILE A 48 -17.02 -8.53 4.02
C ILE A 48 -15.66 -9.00 3.51
N ILE A 49 -14.78 -8.06 3.23
CA ILE A 49 -13.39 -8.33 2.86
C ILE A 49 -12.46 -7.27 3.46
N PHE A 50 -11.27 -7.71 3.85
CA PHE A 50 -10.21 -6.82 4.30
C PHE A 50 -9.48 -6.20 3.12
N LEU A 51 -9.16 -4.93 3.24
CA LEU A 51 -8.46 -4.12 2.27
C LEU A 51 -7.10 -3.75 2.86
N ASP A 52 -6.03 -4.34 2.33
CA ASP A 52 -4.65 -3.99 2.69
C ASP A 52 -4.27 -2.73 1.90
N TYR A 53 -4.33 -1.58 2.57
CA TYR A 53 -4.00 -0.28 2.01
C TYR A 53 -2.61 0.10 2.54
N ARG A 54 -1.64 0.25 1.64
CA ARG A 54 -0.28 0.64 2.02
C ARG A 54 0.12 1.93 1.34
N GLN A 55 0.34 2.97 2.13
CA GLN A 55 1.07 4.14 1.69
C GLN A 55 2.56 4.02 2.09
N PRO A 56 3.49 4.48 1.24
CA PRO A 56 4.92 4.30 1.49
C PRO A 56 5.56 5.28 2.48
N ILE A 57 4.86 6.30 2.96
CA ILE A 57 5.49 7.41 3.70
C ILE A 57 5.00 7.38 5.14
N LEU A 58 5.72 6.67 6.01
CA LEU A 58 5.40 6.51 7.46
C LEU A 58 5.04 7.83 8.17
N LEU A 59 5.70 8.93 7.82
CA LEU A 59 5.43 10.26 8.39
C LEU A 59 4.14 10.90 7.86
N TRP A 60 3.75 10.59 6.63
CA TRP A 60 2.47 10.99 6.08
C TRP A 60 1.34 10.11 6.63
N ASP A 61 1.60 8.83 6.92
CA ASP A 61 0.64 7.86 7.42
C ASP A 61 0.11 8.23 8.82
N PHE A 62 0.97 8.79 9.68
CA PHE A 62 0.55 9.30 10.99
C PHE A 62 -0.43 10.49 10.88
N PHE A 63 -0.16 11.45 10.00
CA PHE A 63 -1.05 12.58 9.76
C PHE A 63 -2.28 12.19 8.92
N SER A 64 -2.13 11.22 8.01
CA SER A 64 -3.21 10.76 7.14
C SER A 64 -4.21 9.87 7.87
N GLY A 65 -3.77 8.93 8.70
CA GLY A 65 -4.62 8.08 9.51
C GLY A 65 -5.43 8.85 10.55
N LEU A 66 -4.89 9.96 11.09
CA LEU A 66 -5.57 10.83 12.05
C LEU A 66 -6.55 11.82 11.38
N LEU A 67 -6.16 12.48 10.28
CA LEU A 67 -6.96 13.53 9.61
C LEU A 67 -7.88 13.01 8.49
N ARG A 68 -7.66 11.81 7.94
CA ARG A 68 -8.45 11.27 6.81
C ARG A 68 -9.50 10.24 7.25
N ARG A 69 -9.52 9.89 8.54
CA ARG A 69 -10.50 9.02 9.22
C ARG A 69 -11.96 9.31 8.81
N ALA A 70 -12.35 10.59 8.84
CA ALA A 70 -13.74 10.98 8.65
C ALA A 70 -14.24 10.92 7.19
N ARG A 71 -13.36 10.73 6.19
CA ARG A 71 -13.76 10.81 4.77
C ARG A 71 -14.10 9.47 4.14
N TYR A 72 -13.71 8.36 4.75
CA TYR A 72 -13.91 7.03 4.14
C TYR A 72 -14.93 6.17 4.90
N ASP A 73 -15.15 6.43 6.18
CA ASP A 73 -16.10 5.68 6.99
C ASP A 73 -17.54 5.84 6.44
N ASN A 74 -18.24 4.70 6.30
CA ASN A 74 -19.61 4.59 5.78
C ASN A 74 -19.82 5.16 4.36
N GLN A 75 -18.76 5.29 3.57
CA GLN A 75 -18.88 5.73 2.18
C GLN A 75 -18.82 4.56 1.21
N GLU A 76 -19.55 4.69 0.10
CA GLU A 76 -19.45 3.78 -1.02
C GLU A 76 -18.12 3.99 -1.76
N ALA A 77 -17.38 2.92 -1.92
CA ALA A 77 -16.07 2.90 -2.54
C ALA A 77 -15.98 1.85 -3.64
N GLU A 78 -15.22 2.18 -4.68
CA GLU A 78 -14.77 1.26 -5.71
C GLU A 78 -13.27 1.06 -5.56
N VAL A 79 -12.86 -0.19 -5.35
CA VAL A 79 -11.47 -0.57 -5.15
C VAL A 79 -10.98 -1.43 -6.29
N ILE A 80 -9.75 -1.16 -6.73
CA ILE A 80 -9.02 -1.96 -7.71
C ILE A 80 -7.80 -2.52 -7.00
N GLY A 81 -7.60 -3.82 -7.11
CA GLY A 81 -6.55 -4.49 -6.36
C GLY A 81 -6.28 -5.92 -6.80
N LEU A 82 -5.54 -6.61 -5.95
CA LEU A 82 -5.13 -7.99 -6.09
C LEU A 82 -5.68 -8.79 -4.91
N TYR A 83 -6.63 -9.68 -5.18
CA TYR A 83 -7.17 -10.60 -4.18
C TYR A 83 -6.15 -11.71 -3.85
N ARG A 84 -5.95 -11.94 -2.55
CA ARG A 84 -5.06 -12.96 -1.99
C ARG A 84 -5.80 -13.81 -0.98
N ARG A 85 -5.52 -15.11 -1.00
CA ARG A 85 -6.10 -16.07 -0.05
C ARG A 85 -5.08 -16.38 1.02
N ALA A 86 -5.35 -15.88 2.22
CA ALA A 86 -4.63 -16.17 3.46
C ALA A 86 -5.64 -16.66 4.51
N PRO A 87 -5.23 -17.09 5.72
CA PRO A 87 -6.16 -17.43 6.80
C PRO A 87 -7.22 -16.35 7.05
N VAL A 88 -6.82 -15.09 6.89
CA VAL A 88 -7.71 -13.93 6.74
C VAL A 88 -7.60 -13.43 5.30
N PRO A 89 -8.58 -13.70 4.41
CA PRO A 89 -8.52 -13.24 3.03
C PRO A 89 -8.55 -11.72 2.92
N TYR A 90 -7.72 -11.17 2.05
CA TYR A 90 -7.60 -9.73 1.88
C TYR A 90 -7.39 -9.36 0.40
N THR A 91 -7.71 -8.12 0.09
CA THR A 91 -7.43 -7.51 -1.21
C THR A 91 -6.36 -6.46 -1.01
N GLU A 92 -5.26 -6.62 -1.73
CA GLU A 92 -4.19 -5.64 -1.76
C GLU A 92 -4.57 -4.48 -2.69
N LEU A 93 -4.65 -3.27 -2.14
CA LEU A 93 -5.13 -2.11 -2.88
C LEU A 93 -4.06 -1.57 -3.83
N ARG A 94 -4.49 -1.36 -5.07
CA ARG A 94 -3.75 -0.53 -6.04
C ARG A 94 -4.37 0.84 -6.16
N SER A 95 -5.69 0.91 -6.10
CA SER A 95 -6.44 2.13 -6.26
C SER A 95 -7.77 2.06 -5.52
N ILE A 96 -8.19 3.21 -5.01
CA ILE A 96 -9.46 3.39 -4.33
C ILE A 96 -10.13 4.68 -4.82
N LYS A 97 -11.43 4.59 -5.09
CA LYS A 97 -12.29 5.72 -5.43
C LYS A 97 -13.46 5.73 -4.45
N VAL A 98 -13.69 6.85 -3.77
CA VAL A 98 -14.74 6.95 -2.74
C VAL A 98 -15.67 8.09 -3.07
N GLY A 99 -16.99 7.89 -2.96
CA GLY A 99 -17.97 8.99 -2.97
C GLY A 99 -17.97 9.91 -4.21
N GLY A 100 -17.43 9.45 -5.35
CA GLY A 100 -17.27 10.28 -6.56
C GLY A 100 -15.98 11.10 -6.62
N ASP A 101 -15.13 11.07 -5.60
CA ASP A 101 -13.83 11.73 -5.58
C ASP A 101 -12.86 11.18 -6.63
N ALA A 102 -11.77 11.94 -6.85
CA ALA A 102 -10.65 11.52 -7.67
C ALA A 102 -10.06 10.18 -7.19
N GLU A 103 -9.72 9.33 -8.16
CA GLU A 103 -9.08 8.03 -7.94
C GLU A 103 -7.74 8.20 -7.21
N ARG A 104 -7.57 7.50 -6.09
CA ARG A 104 -6.31 7.53 -5.32
C ARG A 104 -5.54 6.24 -5.51
N LYS A 105 -4.29 6.38 -5.98
CA LYS A 105 -3.38 5.26 -6.24
C LYS A 105 -2.51 4.98 -5.02
N CYS A 106 -2.22 3.70 -4.79
CA CYS A 106 -1.22 3.27 -3.81
C CYS A 106 0.16 3.26 -4.46
N TYR A 107 1.08 4.07 -3.93
CA TYR A 107 2.43 4.24 -4.47
C TYR A 107 3.48 3.36 -3.79
N ALA A 108 3.08 2.49 -2.86
CA ALA A 108 4.00 1.69 -2.05
C ALA A 108 5.01 0.88 -2.88
N TYR A 109 4.54 0.34 -4.00
CA TYR A 109 5.38 -0.39 -4.94
C TYR A 109 6.43 0.48 -5.61
N ILE A 110 6.04 1.67 -6.07
CA ILE A 110 6.91 2.59 -6.80
C ILE A 110 8.04 3.07 -5.90
N ILE A 111 7.71 3.46 -4.65
CA ILE A 111 8.73 3.94 -3.71
C ILE A 111 9.75 2.86 -3.37
N LYS A 112 9.35 1.59 -3.23
CA LYS A 112 10.30 0.49 -3.01
C LYS A 112 11.34 0.40 -4.13
N TYR A 113 10.91 0.50 -5.38
CA TYR A 113 11.82 0.49 -6.54
C TYR A 113 12.70 1.74 -6.57
N VAL A 114 12.14 2.92 -6.33
CA VAL A 114 12.90 4.18 -6.28
C VAL A 114 13.98 4.14 -5.18
N VAL A 115 13.63 3.68 -3.98
CA VAL A 115 14.60 3.54 -2.87
C VAL A 115 15.67 2.52 -3.21
N ALA A 116 15.31 1.39 -3.83
CA ALA A 116 16.28 0.39 -4.27
C ALA A 116 17.25 0.98 -5.32
N GLU A 117 16.75 1.70 -6.32
CA GLU A 117 17.60 2.37 -7.30
C GLU A 117 18.53 3.41 -6.66
N ILE A 118 18.02 4.23 -5.74
CA ILE A 118 18.83 5.21 -5.00
C ILE A 118 19.97 4.51 -4.25
N LEU A 119 19.69 3.41 -3.56
CA LEU A 119 20.70 2.65 -2.82
C LEU A 119 21.74 2.00 -3.75
N ILE A 120 21.32 1.48 -4.91
CA ILE A 120 22.22 0.93 -5.91
C ILE A 120 23.14 2.03 -6.47
N ILE A 121 22.58 3.19 -6.84
CA ILE A 121 23.35 4.33 -7.36
C ILE A 121 24.31 4.84 -6.29
N ALA A 122 23.87 4.96 -5.04
CA ALA A 122 24.72 5.37 -3.92
C ALA A 122 25.86 4.37 -3.67
N GLY A 123 25.56 3.07 -3.71
CA GLY A 123 26.57 2.01 -3.60
C GLY A 123 27.59 2.05 -4.74
N LEU A 124 27.13 2.21 -5.98
CA LEU A 124 28.01 2.37 -7.14
C LEU A 124 28.86 3.64 -7.05
N HIS A 125 28.29 4.75 -6.57
CA HIS A 125 29.02 6.00 -6.38
C HIS A 125 30.13 5.85 -5.31
N LEU A 126 29.84 5.13 -4.24
CA LEU A 126 30.79 4.83 -3.17
C LEU A 126 31.90 3.88 -3.64
N MET A 127 31.56 2.89 -4.49
CA MET A 127 32.53 1.97 -5.11
C MET A 127 33.35 2.61 -6.23
N SER A 128 32.83 3.64 -6.91
CA SER A 128 33.49 4.35 -8.02
C SER A 128 34.70 5.21 -7.60
N GLY A 129 35.16 5.11 -6.34
CA GLY A 129 36.52 5.54 -6.00
C GLY A 129 36.77 7.04 -6.02
N LYS A 130 35.76 7.89 -5.76
CA LYS A 130 36.02 9.29 -5.33
C LYS A 130 36.33 9.41 -3.83
N SER A 131 36.43 8.29 -3.12
CA SER A 131 36.96 8.23 -1.74
C SER A 131 38.45 8.60 -1.69
N ASP A 132 39.19 8.34 -2.76
CA ASP A 132 40.60 8.75 -2.85
C ASP A 132 40.75 10.27 -2.96
N THR A 133 39.79 10.97 -3.54
CA THR A 133 39.87 12.43 -3.70
C THR A 133 39.68 13.15 -2.36
N LEU A 134 38.79 12.66 -1.49
CA LEU A 134 38.59 13.22 -0.14
C LEU A 134 39.78 12.89 0.78
N TYR A 135 40.32 11.67 0.70
CA TYR A 135 41.52 11.27 1.45
C TYR A 135 42.79 12.01 1.00
N GLN A 136 42.95 12.23 -0.32
CA GLN A 136 44.05 13.03 -0.88
C GLN A 136 43.90 14.51 -0.55
N PHE A 137 42.67 15.06 -0.51
CA PHE A 137 42.42 16.45 -0.14
C PHE A 137 42.74 16.70 1.35
N ILE A 138 42.38 15.77 2.24
CA ILE A 138 42.72 15.86 3.68
C ILE A 138 44.23 15.67 3.89
N ARG A 139 44.89 14.75 3.16
CA ARG A 139 46.33 14.51 3.27
C ARG A 139 47.20 15.65 2.71
N ASN A 140 46.75 16.35 1.67
CA ASN A 140 47.48 17.51 1.10
C ASN A 140 47.19 18.82 1.85
N ALA A 141 46.26 18.82 2.82
CA ALA A 141 45.90 19.98 3.64
C ALA A 141 46.48 19.95 5.07
N ILE A 142 47.20 18.87 5.44
CA ILE A 142 47.98 18.71 6.68
C ILE A 142 49.46 18.67 6.31
#